data_AF-A0A6L5K2K8-F1
#
_entry.id   AF-A0A6L5K2K8-F1
#
_cell.length_a   1.000
_cell.length_b   1.000
_cell.length_c   1.000
_cell.angle_alpha   90.00
_cell.angle_beta   90.00
_cell.angle_gamma   90.00
#
_symmetry.space_group_name_H-M   'P 1'
#
loop_
_entity.id
_entity.type
_entity.pdbx_description
1 polymer ?
#
loop_
_entity_poly.entity_id
_entity_poly.type
_entity_poly.pdbx_seq_one_letter_code
_entity_poly.pdbx_strand_id
1 'polypeptide(L)'
;MLKSRSEKNQNNQPQRLIYIVFSLLVLFSVIGLDFISWKKEKRSYFFSALSGEKKAATSQEELEQVVLKSLTLNGISSESVQQFRDTQGALHLMVDLTADVYGKLESLLESEFAKINAPVLGKEEQLGKEKNHYLWQVGEEKEKGLIILFSVEKEETKEPVPLRKEPRNRAAIIVDDMGYSMDAIRQLCSFQKPLTISILPFSPFAQETARIAHQNGLEVILHLPLESVNNHGENNIDGLIHSQMSEEEIQKTVDINLEQVPYIKGANNHMGSKITPNEIFMTIIIQSLKDRNLFFVDSRTTTRSIAYEIAQKMQVPSAYRHVFLDGKNQEDYIKGKLIELFRLARRNGVAV
;
A
#
# COMPACT_ATOMS: atom_id res chain seq x y z
N MET A 1 -86.25 -65.57 2.94
CA MET A 1 -86.56 -64.75 4.13
C MET A 1 -85.46 -65.01 5.16
N LEU A 2 -84.42 -64.17 5.30
CA LEU A 2 -84.31 -62.89 6.02
C LEU A 2 -84.38 -62.97 7.55
N LYS A 3 -83.23 -62.69 8.20
CA LYS A 3 -82.92 -62.00 9.49
C LYS A 3 -81.73 -62.72 10.16
N SER A 4 -80.51 -62.17 10.30
CA SER A 4 -79.98 -60.92 10.88
C SER A 4 -80.04 -60.83 12.41
N ARG A 5 -78.93 -60.29 12.95
CA ARG A 5 -78.62 -59.81 14.32
C ARG A 5 -78.07 -60.85 15.30
N SER A 6 -77.18 -60.51 16.24
CA SER A 6 -76.10 -59.50 16.41
C SER A 6 -75.71 -59.61 17.90
N GLU A 7 -74.43 -59.40 18.18
CA GLU A 7 -73.89 -58.90 19.45
C GLU A 7 -74.02 -59.74 20.74
N LYS A 8 -72.85 -60.05 21.30
CA LYS A 8 -72.43 -59.42 22.57
C LYS A 8 -70.90 -59.38 22.66
N ASN A 9 -70.37 -58.19 22.39
CA ASN A 9 -68.98 -57.82 22.63
C ASN A 9 -69.01 -56.83 23.80
N GLN A 10 -68.66 -57.27 25.00
CA GLN A 10 -68.54 -56.39 26.17
C GLN A 10 -67.30 -56.75 26.99
N ASN A 11 -66.49 -55.71 27.18
CA ASN A 11 -65.71 -55.41 28.39
C ASN A 11 -64.26 -55.92 28.52
N ASN A 12 -63.35 -55.42 27.68
CA ASN A 12 -61.88 -55.47 27.91
C ASN A 12 -61.18 -54.09 27.79
N GLN A 13 -61.94 -53.00 27.85
CA GLN A 13 -61.45 -51.61 27.70
C GLN A 13 -60.44 -51.18 28.79
N PRO A 14 -60.69 -51.36 30.11
CA PRO A 14 -59.78 -50.83 31.13
C PRO A 14 -58.43 -51.58 31.19
N GLN A 15 -58.42 -52.90 30.95
CA GLN A 15 -57.17 -53.68 30.91
C GLN A 15 -56.29 -53.28 29.72
N ARG A 16 -56.87 -53.07 28.53
CA ARG A 16 -56.13 -52.59 27.35
C ARG A 16 -55.50 -51.23 27.58
N LEU A 17 -56.22 -50.31 28.24
CA LEU A 17 -55.70 -48.98 28.53
C LEU A 17 -54.49 -49.05 29.48
N ILE A 18 -54.56 -49.90 30.51
CA ILE A 18 -53.45 -50.13 31.44
C ILE A 18 -52.22 -50.70 30.71
N TYR A 19 -52.39 -51.71 29.85
CA TYR A 19 -51.28 -52.25 29.07
C TYR A 19 -50.65 -51.23 28.13
N ILE A 20 -51.46 -50.36 27.50
CA ILE A 20 -50.96 -49.27 26.64
C ILE A 20 -50.13 -48.27 27.47
N VAL A 21 -50.62 -47.85 28.63
CA VAL A 21 -49.90 -46.92 29.51
C VAL A 21 -48.57 -47.52 29.98
N PHE A 22 -48.57 -48.79 30.43
CA PHE A 22 -47.32 -49.46 30.83
C PHE A 22 -46.34 -49.65 29.66
N SER A 23 -46.85 -49.97 28.47
CA SER A 23 -46.02 -50.13 27.27
C SER A 23 -45.38 -48.80 26.87
N LEU A 24 -46.12 -47.69 26.94
CA LEU A 24 -45.60 -46.35 26.69
C LEU A 24 -44.56 -45.96 27.74
N LEU A 25 -44.80 -46.27 29.02
CA LEU A 25 -43.85 -45.98 30.10
C LEU A 25 -42.52 -46.71 29.93
N VAL A 26 -42.57 -47.99 29.54
CA VAL A 26 -41.36 -48.78 29.22
C VAL A 26 -40.66 -48.19 28.00
N LEU A 27 -41.39 -47.84 26.95
CA LEU A 27 -40.83 -47.24 25.74
C LEU A 27 -40.12 -45.91 26.06
N PHE A 28 -40.75 -45.02 26.84
CA PHE A 28 -40.15 -43.76 27.27
C PHE A 28 -38.91 -43.98 28.16
N SER A 29 -38.93 -44.98 29.04
CA SER A 29 -37.78 -45.33 29.89
C SER A 29 -36.60 -45.83 29.06
N VAL A 30 -36.86 -46.72 28.08
CA VAL A 30 -35.83 -47.25 27.18
C VAL A 30 -35.23 -46.13 26.33
N ILE A 31 -36.07 -45.26 25.75
CA ILE A 31 -35.61 -44.11 24.97
C ILE A 31 -34.82 -43.12 25.85
N GLY A 32 -35.30 -42.84 27.07
CA GLY A 32 -34.62 -41.95 28.01
C GLY A 32 -33.27 -42.47 28.48
N LEU A 33 -33.17 -43.77 28.79
CA LEU A 33 -31.90 -44.42 29.16
C LEU A 33 -30.93 -44.50 27.98
N ASP A 34 -31.43 -44.72 26.77
CA ASP A 34 -30.63 -44.68 25.54
C ASP A 34 -30.06 -43.28 25.28
N PHE A 35 -30.88 -42.23 25.49
CA PHE A 35 -30.46 -40.83 25.41
C PHE A 35 -29.39 -40.45 26.45
N ILE A 36 -29.57 -40.88 27.70
CA ILE A 36 -28.58 -40.64 28.77
C ILE A 36 -27.26 -41.39 28.48
N SER A 37 -27.35 -42.61 27.94
CA SER A 37 -26.18 -43.39 27.55
C SER A 37 -25.42 -42.74 26.39
N TRP A 38 -26.15 -42.24 25.39
CA TRP A 38 -25.61 -41.44 24.29
C TRP A 38 -24.88 -40.18 24.78
N LYS A 39 -25.50 -39.40 25.69
CA LYS A 39 -24.89 -38.18 26.27
C LYS A 39 -23.62 -38.47 27.08
N LYS A 40 -23.46 -39.69 27.60
CA LYS A 40 -22.28 -40.13 28.37
C LYS A 40 -21.24 -40.87 27.50
N GLU A 41 -21.34 -40.77 26.17
CA GLU A 41 -20.44 -41.42 25.20
C GLU A 41 -20.35 -42.97 25.38
N LYS A 42 -21.42 -43.59 25.89
CA LYS A 42 -21.57 -45.06 26.00
C LYS A 42 -22.43 -45.57 24.83
N ARG A 43 -22.35 -46.88 24.53
CA ARG A 43 -23.16 -47.50 23.45
C ARG A 43 -24.65 -47.21 23.63
N SER A 44 -25.27 -46.63 22.60
CA SER A 44 -26.71 -46.41 22.47
C SER A 44 -27.22 -47.06 21.17
N TYR A 45 -28.50 -47.36 21.08
CA TYR A 45 -29.12 -48.09 19.97
C TYR A 45 -29.99 -47.20 19.07
N PHE A 46 -30.77 -46.27 19.65
CA PHE A 46 -31.68 -45.41 18.89
C PHE A 46 -30.98 -44.10 18.50
N PHE A 47 -30.28 -43.47 19.44
CA PHE A 47 -29.63 -42.18 19.19
C PHE A 47 -28.29 -42.29 18.46
N SER A 48 -27.71 -43.49 18.36
CA SER A 48 -26.50 -43.75 17.56
C SER A 48 -26.79 -43.77 16.06
N ALA A 49 -27.99 -44.18 15.65
CA ALA A 49 -28.46 -44.12 14.27
C ALA A 49 -28.80 -42.67 13.82
N LEU A 50 -29.07 -41.78 14.79
CA LEU A 50 -29.31 -40.35 14.55
C LEU A 50 -28.02 -39.52 14.54
N SER A 51 -26.96 -39.98 15.22
CA SER A 51 -25.61 -39.44 15.00
C SER A 51 -25.09 -40.02 13.70
N GLY A 52 -25.21 -39.26 12.60
CA GLY A 52 -24.42 -39.53 11.39
C GLY A 52 -22.96 -39.77 11.79
N GLU A 53 -22.28 -40.68 11.08
CA GLU A 53 -20.87 -41.02 11.33
C GLU A 53 -20.09 -39.77 11.75
N LYS A 54 -19.69 -39.71 13.04
CA LYS A 54 -18.69 -38.73 13.44
C LYS A 54 -17.44 -39.10 12.67
N LYS A 55 -17.19 -38.38 11.56
CA LYS A 55 -15.93 -38.43 10.82
C LYS A 55 -14.81 -38.35 11.85
N ALA A 56 -13.82 -39.25 11.74
CA ALA A 56 -12.66 -39.23 12.62
C ALA A 56 -12.08 -37.81 12.66
N ALA A 57 -11.73 -37.35 13.86
CA ALA A 57 -11.12 -36.04 14.04
C ALA A 57 -9.89 -35.90 13.14
N THR A 58 -9.75 -34.74 12.51
CA THR A 58 -8.66 -34.47 11.57
C THR A 58 -7.33 -34.53 12.30
N SER A 59 -6.40 -35.32 11.77
CA SER A 59 -5.07 -35.42 12.36
C SER A 59 -4.29 -34.11 12.26
N GLN A 60 -3.35 -33.86 13.17
CA GLN A 60 -2.49 -32.68 13.11
C GLN A 60 -1.70 -32.57 11.80
N GLU A 61 -1.31 -33.72 11.23
CA GLU A 61 -0.61 -33.80 9.93
C GLU A 61 -1.52 -33.37 8.78
N GLU A 62 -2.80 -33.76 8.80
CA GLU A 62 -3.78 -33.30 7.81
C GLU A 62 -4.05 -31.79 7.94
N LEU A 63 -4.12 -31.26 9.17
CA LEU A 63 -4.26 -29.82 9.41
C LEU A 63 -3.06 -29.04 8.86
N GLU A 64 -1.85 -29.55 9.09
CA GLU A 64 -0.62 -28.98 8.55
C GLU A 64 -0.64 -28.96 7.02
N GLN A 65 -1.01 -30.08 6.38
CA GLN A 65 -1.08 -30.17 4.92
C GLN A 65 -2.08 -29.19 4.32
N VAL A 66 -3.20 -28.93 4.99
CA VAL A 66 -4.16 -27.90 4.57
C VAL A 66 -3.52 -26.51 4.58
N VAL A 67 -2.76 -26.17 5.62
CA VAL A 67 -2.04 -24.91 5.71
C VAL A 67 -0.98 -24.79 4.61
N LEU A 68 -0.09 -25.78 4.48
CA LEU A 68 0.99 -25.76 3.49
C LEU A 68 0.48 -25.67 2.06
N LYS A 69 -0.59 -26.41 1.74
CA LYS A 69 -1.24 -26.36 0.42
C LYS A 69 -1.85 -24.99 0.15
N SER A 70 -2.52 -24.41 1.15
CA SER A 70 -3.14 -23.08 1.02
C SER A 70 -2.08 -21.98 0.83
N LEU A 71 -0.94 -22.09 1.51
CA LEU A 71 0.20 -21.18 1.34
C LEU A 71 0.82 -21.30 -0.07
N THR A 72 1.06 -22.53 -0.53
CA THR A 72 1.64 -22.79 -1.86
C THR A 72 0.76 -22.24 -2.99
N LEU A 73 -0.56 -22.42 -2.88
CA LEU A 73 -1.53 -21.88 -3.86
C LEU A 73 -1.50 -20.35 -3.95
N ASN A 74 -1.04 -19.66 -2.91
CA ASN A 74 -0.91 -18.20 -2.86
C ASN A 74 0.53 -17.72 -3.10
N GLY A 75 1.39 -18.58 -3.67
CA GLY A 75 2.75 -18.23 -4.08
C GLY A 75 3.77 -18.15 -2.94
N ILE A 76 3.44 -18.67 -1.75
CA ILE A 76 4.34 -18.70 -0.60
C ILE A 76 5.05 -20.06 -0.56
N SER A 77 6.38 -20.03 -0.53
CA SER A 77 7.18 -21.25 -0.38
C SER A 77 6.93 -21.91 0.97
N SER A 78 6.73 -23.23 0.99
CA SER A 78 6.63 -24.03 2.22
C SER A 78 7.86 -23.91 3.14
N GLU A 79 9.01 -23.47 2.61
CA GLU A 79 10.24 -23.23 3.37
C GLU A 79 10.16 -21.99 4.29
N SER A 80 9.16 -21.13 4.10
CA SER A 80 8.91 -19.96 4.95
C SER A 80 8.12 -20.29 6.23
N VAL A 81 7.68 -21.54 6.38
CA VAL A 81 6.93 -22.03 7.53
C VAL A 81 7.89 -22.68 8.52
N GLN A 82 7.99 -22.12 9.72
CA GLN A 82 8.70 -22.78 10.82
C GLN A 82 7.73 -23.64 11.61
N GLN A 83 8.15 -24.85 11.98
CA GLN A 83 7.32 -25.81 12.68
C GLN A 83 7.99 -26.29 13.97
N PHE A 84 7.21 -26.39 15.04
CA PHE A 84 7.66 -27.01 16.28
C PHE A 84 6.49 -27.64 17.04
N ARG A 85 6.81 -28.49 18.02
CA ARG A 85 5.80 -29.09 18.91
C ARG A 85 6.04 -28.63 20.34
N ASP A 86 4.97 -28.31 21.06
CA ASP A 86 5.09 -27.96 22.47
C ASP A 86 5.15 -29.20 23.38
N THR A 87 5.29 -28.96 24.69
CA THR A 87 5.36 -30.00 25.71
C THR A 87 4.08 -30.82 25.85
N GLN A 88 2.95 -30.34 25.32
CA GLN A 88 1.67 -31.05 25.31
C GLN A 88 1.46 -31.82 23.99
N GLY A 89 2.35 -31.59 23.01
CA GLY A 89 2.36 -32.20 21.68
C GLY A 89 1.44 -31.51 20.69
N ALA A 90 1.01 -30.26 20.95
CA ALA A 90 0.35 -29.45 19.92
C ALA A 90 1.37 -29.06 18.84
N LEU A 91 0.95 -29.05 17.58
CA LEU A 91 1.78 -28.58 16.47
C LEU A 91 1.65 -27.06 16.38
N HIS A 92 2.78 -26.37 16.32
CA HIS A 92 2.88 -24.92 16.15
C HIS A 92 3.48 -24.64 14.78
N LEU A 93 2.79 -23.82 13.99
CA LEU A 93 3.27 -23.30 12.71
C LEU A 93 3.47 -21.80 12.84
N MET A 94 4.67 -21.31 12.51
CA MET A 94 4.95 -19.89 12.39
C MET A 94 5.12 -19.54 10.92
N VAL A 95 4.34 -18.56 10.46
CA VAL A 95 4.32 -18.15 9.04
C VAL A 95 4.55 -16.65 8.96
N ASP A 96 5.62 -16.25 8.26
CA ASP A 96 5.86 -14.84 7.93
C ASP A 96 5.12 -14.46 6.64
N LEU A 97 4.29 -13.43 6.69
CA LEU A 97 3.39 -13.02 5.61
C LEU A 97 3.35 -11.50 5.42
N THR A 98 2.89 -11.04 4.25
CA THR A 98 2.47 -9.64 4.03
C THR A 98 0.97 -9.47 4.28
N ALA A 99 0.50 -8.24 4.55
CA ALA A 99 -0.90 -7.99 4.93
C ALA A 99 -1.92 -8.34 3.83
N ASP A 100 -1.66 -7.97 2.56
CA ASP A 100 -2.50 -8.37 1.41
C ASP A 100 -2.67 -9.89 1.31
N VAL A 101 -1.60 -10.65 1.57
CA VAL A 101 -1.64 -12.11 1.49
C VAL A 101 -2.38 -12.71 2.67
N TYR A 102 -2.18 -12.17 3.88
CA TYR A 102 -2.91 -12.61 5.08
C TYR A 102 -4.42 -12.47 4.92
N GLY A 103 -4.90 -11.33 4.41
CA GLY A 103 -6.35 -11.08 4.24
C GLY A 103 -7.03 -12.05 3.27
N LYS A 104 -6.33 -12.47 2.21
CA LYS A 104 -6.82 -13.50 1.27
C LYS A 104 -6.75 -14.91 1.88
N LEU A 105 -5.68 -15.18 2.63
CA LEU A 105 -5.42 -16.49 3.22
C LEU A 105 -6.39 -16.80 4.37
N GLU A 106 -6.75 -15.81 5.18
CA GLU A 106 -7.64 -15.98 6.33
C GLU A 106 -8.99 -16.60 5.92
N SER A 107 -9.70 -15.98 4.98
CA SER A 107 -11.00 -16.48 4.51
C SER A 107 -10.90 -17.86 3.84
N LEU A 108 -9.78 -18.12 3.15
CA LEU A 108 -9.53 -19.40 2.49
C LEU A 108 -9.32 -20.51 3.53
N LEU A 109 -8.44 -20.28 4.50
CA LEU A 109 -8.11 -21.26 5.53
C LEU A 109 -9.33 -21.63 6.38
N GLU A 110 -10.15 -20.65 6.79
CA GLU A 110 -11.40 -20.92 7.49
C GLU A 110 -12.33 -21.84 6.70
N SER A 111 -12.48 -21.57 5.40
CA SER A 111 -13.28 -22.41 4.50
C SER A 111 -12.70 -23.81 4.38
N GLU A 112 -11.38 -23.95 4.21
CA GLU A 112 -10.73 -25.28 4.09
C GLU A 112 -10.82 -26.08 5.39
N PHE A 113 -10.59 -25.45 6.54
CA PHE A 113 -10.72 -26.05 7.86
C PHE A 113 -12.16 -26.49 8.17
N ALA A 114 -13.16 -25.70 7.77
CA ALA A 114 -14.56 -26.09 7.89
C ALA A 114 -14.90 -27.33 7.07
N LYS A 115 -14.34 -27.49 5.86
CA LYS A 115 -14.59 -28.68 4.99
C LYS A 115 -14.09 -29.99 5.60
N ILE A 116 -13.09 -29.91 6.46
CA ILE A 116 -12.48 -31.07 7.11
C ILE A 116 -12.97 -31.29 8.55
N ASN A 117 -13.97 -30.52 9.02
CA ASN A 117 -14.50 -30.55 10.40
C ASN A 117 -13.50 -30.13 11.49
N ALA A 118 -12.53 -29.27 11.18
CA ALA A 118 -11.58 -28.74 12.16
C ALA A 118 -11.77 -27.23 12.34
N PRO A 119 -12.80 -26.76 13.06
CA PRO A 119 -13.08 -25.33 13.15
C PRO A 119 -11.94 -24.56 13.84
N VAL A 120 -11.87 -23.26 13.55
CA VAL A 120 -11.01 -22.34 14.31
C VAL A 120 -11.68 -22.09 15.66
N LEU A 121 -11.07 -22.60 16.73
CA LEU A 121 -11.54 -22.52 18.11
C LEU A 121 -11.31 -21.13 18.72
N GLY A 122 -10.25 -20.45 18.29
CA GLY A 122 -9.90 -19.13 18.79
C GLY A 122 -8.94 -18.38 17.87
N LYS A 123 -9.10 -17.06 17.83
CA LYS A 123 -8.17 -16.13 17.20
C LYS A 123 -7.80 -15.04 18.18
N GLU A 124 -6.51 -14.84 18.39
CA GLU A 124 -5.97 -13.72 19.15
C GLU A 124 -5.12 -12.85 18.22
N GLU A 125 -5.27 -11.54 18.35
CA GLU A 125 -4.50 -10.56 17.59
C GLU A 125 -3.64 -9.74 18.56
N GLN A 126 -2.36 -9.64 18.24
CA GLN A 126 -1.42 -8.77 18.93
C GLN A 126 -0.79 -7.78 17.94
N LEU A 127 -1.18 -6.52 18.07
CA LEU A 127 -0.63 -5.42 17.28
C LEU A 127 0.78 -5.07 17.78
N GLY A 128 1.80 -5.29 16.94
CA GLY A 128 3.17 -4.91 17.21
C GLY A 128 3.56 -3.58 16.57
N LYS A 129 4.78 -3.11 16.85
CA LYS A 129 5.31 -1.88 16.22
C LYS A 129 5.62 -2.10 14.73
N GLU A 130 6.22 -3.25 14.38
CA GLU A 130 6.69 -3.57 13.03
C GLU A 130 5.87 -4.68 12.36
N LYS A 131 5.41 -5.67 13.15
CA LYS A 131 4.59 -6.79 12.67
C LYS A 131 3.36 -7.00 13.55
N ASN A 132 2.23 -7.33 12.93
CA ASN A 132 1.05 -7.84 13.63
C ASN A 132 1.17 -9.35 13.77
N HIS A 133 0.75 -9.88 14.91
CA HIS A 133 0.77 -11.32 15.18
C HIS A 133 -0.66 -11.81 15.32
N TYR A 134 -1.02 -12.83 14.54
CA TYR A 134 -2.33 -13.47 14.61
C TYR A 134 -2.14 -14.92 15.04
N LEU A 135 -2.66 -15.26 16.21
CA LEU A 135 -2.61 -16.60 16.76
C LEU A 135 -3.95 -17.29 16.51
N TRP A 136 -3.92 -18.43 15.83
CA TRP A 136 -5.08 -19.25 15.53
C TRP A 136 -4.95 -20.59 16.26
N GLN A 137 -6.05 -21.03 16.86
CA GLN A 137 -6.17 -22.37 17.41
C GLN A 137 -7.21 -23.13 16.59
N VAL A 138 -6.82 -24.24 15.98
CA VAL A 138 -7.64 -25.00 15.03
C VAL A 138 -7.72 -26.46 15.47
N GLY A 139 -8.93 -27.03 15.46
CA GLY A 139 -9.16 -28.42 15.84
C GLY A 139 -10.47 -28.60 16.62
N GLU A 140 -10.61 -29.75 17.28
CA GLU A 140 -11.75 -30.00 18.17
C GLU A 140 -11.39 -29.67 19.63
N GLU A 141 -12.35 -29.16 20.42
CA GLU A 141 -12.14 -28.75 21.83
C GLU A 141 -11.53 -29.85 22.73
N LYS A 142 -11.59 -31.13 22.32
CA LYS A 142 -11.11 -32.28 23.08
C LYS A 142 -9.81 -32.90 22.55
N GLU A 143 -9.29 -32.46 21.39
CA GLU A 143 -8.10 -33.05 20.77
C GLU A 143 -6.91 -32.08 20.70
N LYS A 144 -5.72 -32.62 20.45
CA LYS A 144 -4.49 -31.82 20.32
C LYS A 144 -4.57 -30.99 19.04
N GLY A 145 -5.04 -29.74 19.16
CA GLY A 145 -5.19 -28.83 18.04
C GLY A 145 -3.87 -28.42 17.37
N LEU A 146 -4.02 -27.72 16.26
CA LEU A 146 -2.97 -26.99 15.55
C LEU A 146 -3.01 -25.53 16.03
N ILE A 147 -1.83 -25.01 16.38
CA ILE A 147 -1.63 -23.59 16.68
C ILE A 147 -0.88 -22.97 15.52
N ILE A 148 -1.40 -21.87 14.98
CA ILE A 148 -0.78 -21.14 13.87
C ILE A 148 -0.53 -19.72 14.32
N LEU A 149 0.72 -19.29 14.26
CA LEU A 149 1.14 -17.91 14.47
C LEU A 149 1.50 -17.30 13.13
N PHE A 150 0.65 -16.40 12.66
CA PHE A 150 0.96 -15.56 11.51
C PHE A 150 1.68 -14.31 11.99
N SER A 151 2.89 -14.10 11.49
CA SER A 151 3.69 -12.89 11.67
C SER A 151 3.54 -12.07 10.41
N VAL A 152 2.66 -11.08 10.46
CA VAL A 152 2.27 -10.28 9.29
C VAL A 152 3.00 -8.95 9.35
N GLU A 153 3.81 -8.67 8.33
CA GLU A 153 4.41 -7.35 8.17
C GLU A 153 3.31 -6.30 8.18
N LYS A 154 3.43 -5.33 9.08
CA LYS A 154 2.53 -4.20 9.08
C LYS A 154 2.82 -3.48 7.76
N GLU A 155 1.87 -3.53 6.83
CA GLU A 155 1.86 -2.56 5.76
C GLU A 155 2.03 -1.21 6.45
N GLU A 156 3.04 -0.45 6.05
CA GLU A 156 3.06 0.98 6.30
C GLU A 156 1.78 1.50 5.68
N THR A 157 0.72 1.46 6.47
CA THR A 157 -0.35 2.42 6.43
C THR A 157 0.41 3.73 6.58
N LYS A 158 0.77 4.31 5.43
CA LYS A 158 0.64 5.74 5.26
C LYS A 158 -0.74 6.01 5.79
N GLU A 159 -0.82 6.35 7.08
CA GLU A 159 -2.07 6.73 7.68
C GLU A 159 -2.74 7.63 6.66
N PRO A 160 -4.03 7.44 6.33
CA PRO A 160 -4.72 8.45 5.56
C PRO A 160 -4.62 9.71 6.40
N VAL A 161 -3.64 10.56 6.06
CA VAL A 161 -3.41 11.86 6.66
C VAL A 161 -4.79 12.48 6.61
N PRO A 162 -5.43 12.72 7.77
CA PRO A 162 -6.88 12.88 7.86
C PRO A 162 -7.28 13.91 6.84
N LEU A 163 -7.89 13.49 5.70
CA LEU A 163 -7.89 14.21 4.41
C LEU A 163 -7.55 15.65 4.69
N ARG A 164 -6.24 15.96 4.75
CA ARG A 164 -5.83 17.32 5.07
C ARG A 164 -6.45 18.01 3.89
N LYS A 165 -7.55 18.77 4.08
CA LYS A 165 -8.18 19.52 2.98
C LYS A 165 -6.99 20.09 2.27
N GLU A 166 -6.69 19.58 1.06
CA GLU A 166 -5.49 19.94 0.30
C GLU A 166 -5.40 21.42 0.51
N PRO A 167 -4.34 21.93 1.19
CA PRO A 167 -4.38 23.28 1.70
C PRO A 167 -4.83 24.13 0.53
N ARG A 168 -6.00 24.79 0.67
CA ARG A 168 -6.74 25.35 -0.48
C ARG A 168 -5.84 26.24 -1.34
N ASN A 169 -4.77 26.71 -0.71
CA ASN A 169 -3.71 27.54 -1.21
C ASN A 169 -2.37 26.82 -0.98
N ARG A 170 -1.59 26.57 -2.04
CA ARG A 170 -0.27 25.92 -2.00
C ARG A 170 0.83 26.87 -2.44
N ALA A 171 1.99 26.79 -1.82
CA ALA A 171 3.19 27.48 -2.28
C ALA A 171 4.28 26.43 -2.51
N ALA A 172 4.94 26.50 -3.66
CA ALA A 172 6.17 25.75 -3.92
C ALA A 172 7.36 26.70 -3.76
N ILE A 173 8.49 26.18 -3.29
CA ILE A 173 9.76 26.91 -3.25
C ILE A 173 10.79 26.02 -3.93
N ILE A 174 11.42 26.57 -4.96
CA ILE A 174 12.51 25.94 -5.71
C ILE A 174 13.81 26.63 -5.31
N VAL A 175 14.83 25.85 -4.96
CA VAL A 175 16.19 26.35 -4.68
C VAL A 175 17.07 26.00 -5.86
N ASP A 176 17.46 27.03 -6.61
CA ASP A 176 18.26 26.94 -7.83
C ASP A 176 19.77 26.83 -7.55
N ASP A 177 20.54 26.58 -8.61
CA ASP A 177 22.01 26.53 -8.62
C ASP A 177 22.65 25.52 -7.64
N MET A 178 21.92 24.45 -7.31
CA MET A 178 22.42 23.41 -6.42
C MET A 178 23.44 22.50 -7.12
N GLY A 179 24.28 21.86 -6.30
CA GLY A 179 25.32 20.92 -6.75
C GLY A 179 26.77 21.41 -6.64
N TYR A 180 26.99 22.64 -6.15
CA TYR A 180 28.33 23.16 -5.83
C TYR A 180 28.73 23.06 -4.35
N SER A 181 27.78 22.84 -3.44
CA SER A 181 28.04 22.82 -2.00
C SER A 181 27.28 21.69 -1.29
N MET A 182 28.06 20.76 -0.74
CA MET A 182 27.54 19.67 0.11
C MET A 182 26.95 20.18 1.43
N ASP A 183 27.48 21.28 1.96
CA ASP A 183 26.96 21.90 3.18
C ASP A 183 25.61 22.56 2.92
N ALA A 184 25.42 23.18 1.75
CA ALA A 184 24.15 23.80 1.38
C ALA A 184 23.01 22.75 1.35
N ILE A 185 23.21 21.62 0.66
CA ILE A 185 22.17 20.58 0.62
C ILE A 185 21.90 19.98 2.01
N ARG A 186 22.93 19.76 2.83
CA ARG A 186 22.75 19.27 4.22
C ARG A 186 21.96 20.26 5.07
N GLN A 187 22.21 21.56 4.92
CA GLN A 187 21.43 22.60 5.61
C GLN A 187 19.98 22.62 5.16
N LEU A 188 19.71 22.51 3.85
CA LEU A 188 18.34 22.45 3.33
C LEU A 188 17.59 21.19 3.83
N CYS A 189 18.26 20.03 3.88
CA CYS A 189 17.66 18.82 4.47
C CYS A 189 17.36 19.00 5.96
N SER A 190 18.22 19.71 6.71
CA SER A 190 17.99 19.97 8.13
C SER A 190 16.77 20.86 8.42
N PHE A 191 16.31 21.63 7.42
CA PHE A 191 15.12 22.48 7.56
C PHE A 191 13.82 21.67 7.70
N GLN A 192 13.81 20.41 7.26
CA GLN A 192 12.66 19.48 7.37
C GLN A 192 11.33 20.08 6.87
N LYS A 193 11.39 20.85 5.77
CA LYS A 193 10.21 21.36 5.06
C LYS A 193 10.24 20.90 3.60
N PRO A 194 9.07 20.77 2.96
CA PRO A 194 9.00 20.49 1.53
C PRO A 194 9.69 21.60 0.75
N LEU A 195 10.71 21.23 -0.02
CA LEU A 195 11.44 22.08 -0.95
C LEU A 195 11.71 21.28 -2.22
N THR A 196 11.80 21.98 -3.34
CA THR A 196 12.28 21.41 -4.60
C THR A 196 13.71 21.90 -4.83
N ILE A 197 14.62 20.97 -5.09
CA ILE A 197 16.05 21.21 -5.30
C ILE A 197 16.33 21.18 -6.79
N SER A 198 16.75 22.30 -7.36
CA SER A 198 17.10 22.41 -8.78
C SER A 198 18.62 22.39 -8.96
N ILE A 199 19.12 21.38 -9.67
CA ILE A 199 20.54 21.02 -9.70
C ILE A 199 21.13 21.28 -11.09
N LEU A 200 22.27 21.97 -11.13
CA LEU A 200 23.03 22.15 -12.37
C LEU A 200 23.73 20.83 -12.75
N PRO A 201 23.57 20.33 -14.00
CA PRO A 201 23.93 18.96 -14.37
C PRO A 201 25.42 18.64 -14.20
N PHE A 202 26.29 19.56 -14.58
CA PHE A 202 27.75 19.37 -14.54
C PHE A 202 28.42 20.00 -13.32
N SER A 203 27.65 20.35 -12.30
CA SER A 203 28.21 20.82 -11.03
C SER A 203 28.97 19.68 -10.31
N PRO A 204 30.06 19.98 -9.56
CA PRO A 204 30.96 18.95 -9.01
C PRO A 204 30.28 17.89 -8.13
N PHE A 205 29.16 18.24 -7.50
CA PHE A 205 28.40 17.38 -6.60
C PHE A 205 26.97 17.13 -7.09
N ALA A 206 26.67 17.26 -8.39
CA ALA A 206 25.31 17.12 -8.93
C ALA A 206 24.62 15.81 -8.49
N GLN A 207 25.25 14.66 -8.77
CA GLN A 207 24.70 13.35 -8.46
C GLN A 207 24.53 13.12 -6.95
N GLU A 208 25.54 13.51 -6.16
CA GLU A 208 25.52 13.33 -4.72
C GLU A 208 24.47 14.24 -4.05
N THR A 209 24.33 15.47 -4.53
CA THR A 209 23.28 16.40 -4.10
C THR A 209 21.90 15.84 -4.39
N ALA A 210 21.68 15.29 -5.60
CA ALA A 210 20.43 14.66 -5.99
C ALA A 210 20.11 13.43 -5.10
N ARG A 211 21.11 12.59 -4.82
CA ARG A 211 20.97 11.41 -3.95
C ARG A 211 20.58 11.81 -2.53
N ILE A 212 21.24 12.82 -1.95
CA ILE A 212 20.91 13.31 -0.60
C ILE A 212 19.52 13.93 -0.56
N ALA A 213 19.18 14.78 -1.54
CA ALA A 213 17.85 15.39 -1.64
C ALA A 213 16.76 14.32 -1.68
N HIS A 214 16.92 13.33 -2.57
CA HIS A 214 15.98 12.22 -2.73
C HIS A 214 15.83 11.38 -1.44
N GLN A 215 16.93 11.03 -0.79
CA GLN A 215 16.91 10.26 0.47
C GLN A 215 16.22 11.01 1.63
N ASN A 216 16.21 12.35 1.58
CA ASN A 216 15.53 13.20 2.56
C ASN A 216 14.10 13.58 2.12
N GLY A 217 13.58 12.96 1.06
CA GLY A 217 12.21 13.20 0.57
C GLY A 217 12.00 14.57 -0.07
N LEU A 218 13.07 15.25 -0.48
CA LEU A 218 13.00 16.48 -1.26
C LEU A 218 12.81 16.16 -2.74
N GLU A 219 12.03 16.98 -3.43
CA GLU A 219 11.86 16.85 -4.88
C GLU A 219 13.12 17.34 -5.61
N VAL A 220 13.51 16.66 -6.68
CA VAL A 220 14.70 17.00 -7.48
C VAL A 220 14.26 17.37 -8.89
N ILE A 221 14.78 18.47 -9.41
CA ILE A 221 14.62 18.88 -10.81
C ILE A 221 15.98 19.27 -11.41
N LEU A 222 16.07 19.20 -12.74
CA LEU A 222 17.23 19.68 -13.48
C LEU A 222 17.18 21.22 -13.62
N HIS A 223 18.26 21.90 -13.25
CA HIS A 223 18.47 23.31 -13.59
C HIS A 223 19.15 23.41 -14.95
N LEU A 224 18.36 23.49 -16.02
CA LEU A 224 18.82 23.37 -17.40
C LEU A 224 19.52 24.65 -17.87
N PRO A 225 20.83 24.62 -18.20
CA PRO A 225 21.57 25.80 -18.65
C PRO A 225 21.16 26.25 -20.05
N LEU A 226 20.63 27.48 -20.17
CA LEU A 226 20.19 28.07 -21.44
C LEU A 226 20.87 29.43 -21.71
N GLU A 227 21.24 29.68 -22.96
CA GLU A 227 21.92 30.93 -23.34
C GLU A 227 21.09 32.19 -23.02
N SER A 228 21.76 33.22 -22.49
CA SER A 228 21.18 34.54 -22.24
C SER A 228 21.69 35.59 -23.24
N VAL A 229 20.93 36.67 -23.43
CA VAL A 229 21.29 37.76 -24.35
C VAL A 229 22.63 38.43 -23.97
N ASN A 230 22.99 38.43 -22.68
CA ASN A 230 24.16 39.13 -22.15
C ASN A 230 25.34 38.17 -21.87
N ASN A 231 25.40 36.99 -22.51
CA ASN A 231 26.48 36.00 -22.36
C ASN A 231 27.83 36.47 -22.95
N HIS A 232 28.29 37.67 -22.60
CA HIS A 232 29.61 38.18 -22.94
C HIS A 232 30.68 37.56 -22.02
N GLY A 233 30.86 36.23 -22.08
CA GLY A 233 31.95 35.53 -21.37
C GLY A 233 31.67 34.10 -20.90
N GLU A 234 30.42 33.66 -20.89
CA GLU A 234 29.99 32.36 -20.33
C GLU A 234 29.72 31.29 -21.39
N ASN A 235 30.46 31.30 -22.51
CA ASN A 235 30.36 30.25 -23.53
C ASN A 235 30.93 28.88 -23.07
N ASN A 236 31.46 28.81 -21.84
CA ASN A 236 32.08 27.62 -21.25
C ASN A 236 31.25 27.06 -20.08
N ILE A 237 29.93 27.23 -20.09
CA ILE A 237 29.06 26.50 -19.15
C ILE A 237 28.83 25.11 -19.76
N ASP A 238 29.28 24.07 -19.08
CA ASP A 238 29.03 22.68 -19.50
C ASP A 238 27.51 22.42 -19.54
N GLY A 239 27.06 21.78 -20.62
CA GLY A 239 25.63 21.52 -20.84
C GLY A 239 24.81 22.72 -21.31
N LEU A 240 25.43 23.85 -21.65
CA LEU A 240 24.72 25.03 -22.15
C LEU A 240 24.08 24.77 -23.51
N ILE A 241 22.76 25.00 -23.59
CA ILE A 241 22.04 25.06 -24.86
C ILE A 241 22.19 26.47 -25.43
N HIS A 242 22.91 26.58 -26.55
CA HIS A 242 23.15 27.84 -27.23
C HIS A 242 22.46 27.93 -28.59
N SER A 243 22.13 29.16 -28.98
CA SER A 243 21.34 29.52 -30.18
C SER A 243 21.97 29.13 -31.52
N GLN A 244 23.24 28.73 -31.51
CA GLN A 244 23.96 28.24 -32.70
C GLN A 244 23.88 26.71 -32.88
N MET A 245 23.30 25.97 -31.92
CA MET A 245 23.12 24.52 -32.04
C MET A 245 22.03 24.19 -33.07
N SER A 246 22.25 23.12 -33.82
CA SER A 246 21.22 22.42 -34.60
C SER A 246 20.20 21.74 -33.68
N GLU A 247 19.05 21.35 -34.25
CA GLU A 247 17.99 20.67 -33.48
C GLU A 247 18.48 19.37 -32.82
N GLU A 248 19.28 18.59 -33.55
CA GLU A 248 19.88 17.34 -33.06
C GLU A 248 20.86 17.60 -31.91
N GLU A 249 21.67 18.66 -31.98
CA GLU A 249 22.58 19.06 -30.91
C GLU A 249 21.84 19.55 -29.67
N ILE A 250 20.74 20.29 -29.84
CA ILE A 250 19.88 20.73 -28.73
C ILE A 250 19.32 19.49 -28.02
N GLN A 251 18.68 18.58 -28.76
CA GLN A 251 18.08 17.37 -28.18
C GLN A 251 19.12 16.53 -27.44
N LYS A 252 20.27 16.27 -28.08
CA LYS A 252 21.37 15.52 -27.48
C LYS A 252 21.90 16.19 -26.20
N THR A 253 22.03 17.51 -26.20
CA THR A 253 22.50 18.26 -25.03
C THR A 253 21.49 18.20 -23.89
N VAL A 254 20.19 18.31 -24.18
CA VAL A 254 19.12 18.12 -23.18
C VAL A 254 19.20 16.71 -22.58
N ASP A 255 19.31 15.68 -23.41
CA ASP A 255 19.38 14.29 -22.95
C ASP A 255 20.60 14.04 -22.05
N ILE A 256 21.77 14.53 -22.44
CA ILE A 256 22.99 14.44 -21.63
C ILE A 256 22.80 15.13 -20.27
N ASN A 257 22.22 16.34 -20.26
CA ASN A 257 21.96 17.08 -19.02
C ASN A 257 21.01 16.32 -18.08
N LEU A 258 19.94 15.73 -18.63
CA LEU A 258 18.98 14.95 -17.86
C LEU A 258 19.61 13.70 -17.23
N GLU A 259 20.58 13.09 -17.91
CA GLU A 259 21.30 11.91 -17.41
C GLU A 259 22.29 12.24 -16.27
N GLN A 260 22.77 13.49 -16.17
CA GLN A 260 23.70 13.87 -15.10
C GLN A 260 23.06 13.97 -13.72
N VAL A 261 21.74 14.20 -13.65
CA VAL A 261 21.03 14.41 -12.38
C VAL A 261 20.02 13.28 -12.16
N PRO A 262 20.31 12.31 -11.28
CA PRO A 262 19.37 11.22 -11.00
C PRO A 262 18.14 11.73 -10.21
N TYR A 263 17.08 10.92 -10.20
CA TYR A 263 15.83 11.16 -9.43
C TYR A 263 14.98 12.37 -9.85
N ILE A 264 15.32 13.04 -10.95
CA ILE A 264 14.58 14.21 -11.43
C ILE A 264 13.10 13.90 -11.70
N LYS A 265 12.25 14.87 -11.37
CA LYS A 265 10.80 14.88 -11.67
C LYS A 265 10.40 15.95 -12.68
N GLY A 266 11.30 16.90 -12.94
CA GLY A 266 11.08 18.01 -13.85
C GLY A 266 12.38 18.74 -14.18
N ALA A 267 12.23 19.88 -14.85
CA ALA A 267 13.32 20.82 -15.08
C ALA A 267 12.81 22.27 -14.99
N ASN A 268 13.71 23.19 -14.65
CA ASN A 268 13.53 24.62 -14.89
C ASN A 268 14.74 25.19 -15.64
N ASN A 269 14.62 26.40 -16.19
CA ASN A 269 15.73 27.02 -16.89
C ASN A 269 16.65 27.80 -15.93
N HIS A 270 17.96 27.55 -16.05
CA HIS A 270 19.02 28.46 -15.63
C HIS A 270 19.25 29.47 -16.75
N MET A 271 19.16 30.77 -16.44
CA MET A 271 19.26 31.85 -17.42
C MET A 271 18.25 31.71 -18.58
N GLY A 272 18.67 31.71 -19.84
CA GLY A 272 17.81 31.44 -20.98
C GLY A 272 17.11 32.64 -21.63
N SER A 273 17.49 33.89 -21.33
CA SER A 273 16.80 35.07 -21.87
C SER A 273 16.84 35.19 -23.41
N LYS A 274 17.72 34.43 -24.08
CA LYS A 274 17.79 34.31 -25.54
C LYS A 274 17.05 33.08 -26.07
N ILE A 275 17.01 32.00 -25.31
CA ILE A 275 16.41 30.71 -25.71
C ILE A 275 14.92 30.64 -25.39
N THR A 276 14.49 31.03 -24.19
CA THR A 276 13.09 30.88 -23.77
C THR A 276 12.06 31.68 -24.58
N PRO A 277 12.42 32.76 -25.31
CA PRO A 277 11.52 33.39 -26.29
C PRO A 277 11.44 32.67 -27.65
N ASN A 278 12.25 31.63 -27.90
CA ASN A 278 12.32 30.96 -29.20
C ASN A 278 11.47 29.68 -29.22
N GLU A 279 10.45 29.65 -30.08
CA GLU A 279 9.49 28.54 -30.16
C GLU A 279 10.14 27.22 -30.60
N ILE A 280 11.09 27.25 -31.55
CA ILE A 280 11.75 26.04 -32.05
C ILE A 280 12.55 25.39 -30.92
N PHE A 281 13.40 26.18 -30.24
CA PHE A 281 14.23 25.69 -29.13
C PHE A 281 13.37 25.14 -28.00
N MET A 282 12.35 25.91 -27.57
CA MET A 282 11.49 25.45 -26.48
C MET A 282 10.67 24.23 -26.86
N THR A 283 10.23 24.09 -28.12
CA THR A 283 9.53 22.88 -28.56
C THR A 283 10.41 21.63 -28.42
N ILE A 284 11.67 21.72 -28.84
CA ILE A 284 12.62 20.59 -28.73
C ILE A 284 12.88 20.25 -27.26
N ILE A 285 13.19 21.25 -26.43
CA ILE A 285 13.46 21.06 -25.00
C ILE A 285 12.25 20.43 -24.29
N ILE A 286 11.05 20.98 -24.51
CA ILE A 286 9.83 20.47 -23.89
C ILE A 286 9.49 19.07 -24.41
N GLN A 287 9.76 18.75 -25.67
CA GLN A 287 9.56 17.41 -26.20
C GLN A 287 10.44 16.39 -25.47
N SER A 288 11.72 16.68 -25.25
CA SER A 288 12.62 15.81 -24.47
C SER A 288 12.13 15.57 -23.04
N LEU A 289 11.55 16.58 -22.39
CA LEU A 289 10.94 16.42 -21.06
C LEU A 289 9.67 15.56 -21.12
N LYS A 290 8.83 15.78 -22.13
CA LYS A 290 7.59 15.04 -22.35
C LYS A 290 7.84 13.55 -22.53
N ASP A 291 8.82 13.18 -23.36
CA ASP A 291 9.16 11.78 -23.66
C ASP A 291 9.61 11.02 -22.41
N ARG A 292 10.04 11.74 -21.38
CA ARG A 292 10.49 11.22 -20.07
C ARG A 292 9.47 11.42 -18.95
N ASN A 293 8.27 11.89 -19.26
CA ASN A 293 7.20 12.21 -18.29
C ASN A 293 7.63 13.21 -17.20
N LEU A 294 8.44 14.20 -17.57
CA LEU A 294 8.94 15.25 -16.68
C LEU A 294 8.09 16.52 -16.80
N PHE A 295 7.94 17.27 -15.70
CA PHE A 295 7.31 18.60 -15.73
C PHE A 295 8.31 19.72 -16.03
N PHE A 296 7.81 20.91 -16.39
CA PHE A 296 8.65 22.09 -16.62
C PHE A 296 8.22 23.31 -15.80
N VAL A 297 9.18 24.04 -15.22
CA VAL A 297 8.93 25.33 -14.57
C VAL A 297 9.68 26.43 -15.28
N ASP A 298 8.97 27.42 -15.81
CA ASP A 298 9.59 28.61 -16.41
C ASP A 298 10.08 29.57 -15.30
N SER A 299 11.39 29.74 -15.19
CA SER A 299 12.03 30.66 -14.24
C SER A 299 11.81 32.14 -14.60
N ARG A 300 11.22 32.44 -15.76
CA ARG A 300 10.89 33.78 -16.30
C ARG A 300 12.02 34.79 -16.15
N THR A 301 13.20 34.44 -16.67
CA THR A 301 14.40 35.30 -16.69
C THR A 301 14.27 36.46 -17.68
N THR A 302 13.24 36.45 -18.51
CA THR A 302 12.86 37.52 -19.44
C THR A 302 11.34 37.62 -19.51
N THR A 303 10.81 38.83 -19.72
CA THR A 303 9.37 39.06 -19.93
C THR A 303 8.85 38.49 -21.24
N ARG A 304 9.77 38.16 -22.17
CA ARG A 304 9.48 37.59 -23.49
C ARG A 304 9.48 36.05 -23.51
N SER A 305 9.66 35.40 -22.35
CA SER A 305 9.64 33.95 -22.29
C SER A 305 8.30 33.40 -22.77
N ILE A 306 8.35 32.37 -23.61
CA ILE A 306 7.17 31.61 -24.06
C ILE A 306 7.23 30.14 -23.58
N ALA A 307 8.18 29.82 -22.71
CA ALA A 307 8.49 28.45 -22.34
C ALA A 307 7.32 27.77 -21.62
N TYR A 308 6.62 28.49 -20.74
CA TYR A 308 5.41 28.00 -20.08
C TYR A 308 4.27 27.74 -21.08
N GLU A 309 4.05 28.65 -22.03
CA GLU A 309 3.00 28.54 -23.05
C GLU A 309 3.24 27.35 -23.98
N ILE A 310 4.49 27.11 -24.39
CA ILE A 310 4.87 25.94 -25.18
C ILE A 310 4.66 24.65 -24.39
N ALA A 311 5.07 24.60 -23.11
CA ALA A 311 4.82 23.44 -22.24
C ALA A 311 3.32 23.12 -22.13
N GLN A 312 2.48 24.12 -21.92
CA GLN A 312 1.02 23.97 -21.87
C GLN A 312 0.45 23.48 -23.22
N LYS A 313 0.85 24.09 -24.35
CA LYS A 313 0.43 23.70 -25.71
C LYS A 313 0.76 22.24 -26.01
N MET A 314 1.91 21.77 -25.52
CA MET A 314 2.38 20.38 -25.69
C MET A 314 1.83 19.42 -24.62
N GLN A 315 0.97 19.90 -23.71
CA GLN A 315 0.37 19.13 -22.62
C GLN A 315 1.41 18.56 -21.63
N VAL A 316 2.49 19.28 -21.42
CA VAL A 316 3.48 18.99 -20.38
C VAL A 316 3.07 19.71 -19.08
N PRO A 317 2.95 19.00 -17.94
CA PRO A 317 2.67 19.64 -16.66
C PRO A 317 3.67 20.77 -16.43
N SER A 318 3.18 21.96 -16.12
CA SER A 318 4.05 23.11 -16.04
C SER A 318 3.54 24.20 -15.12
N ALA A 319 4.48 25.02 -14.67
CA ALA A 319 4.24 26.22 -13.89
C ALA A 319 5.24 27.31 -14.30
N TYR A 320 5.14 28.49 -13.70
CA TYR A 320 6.13 29.54 -13.85
C TYR A 320 6.36 30.23 -12.50
N ARG A 321 7.52 30.87 -12.37
CA ARG A 321 7.90 31.61 -11.16
C ARG A 321 7.04 32.88 -11.01
N HIS A 322 6.36 33.00 -9.88
CA HIS A 322 5.58 34.17 -9.51
C HIS A 322 6.43 35.19 -8.76
N VAL A 323 7.31 34.73 -7.86
CA VAL A 323 8.13 35.58 -7.00
C VAL A 323 9.59 35.17 -7.09
N PHE A 324 10.51 36.14 -7.21
CA PHE A 324 11.94 35.90 -7.07
C PHE A 324 12.36 36.27 -5.64
N LEU A 325 12.79 35.28 -4.85
CA LEU A 325 12.90 35.42 -3.40
C LEU A 325 14.16 36.16 -2.96
N ASP A 326 15.29 35.93 -3.62
CA ASP A 326 16.64 36.23 -3.14
C ASP A 326 17.44 37.16 -4.07
N GLY A 327 16.75 37.90 -4.95
CA GLY A 327 17.39 38.91 -5.81
C GLY A 327 18.16 40.01 -5.06
N LYS A 328 18.04 40.08 -3.74
CA LYS A 328 18.97 40.76 -2.83
C LYS A 328 19.24 39.85 -1.65
N ASN A 329 20.52 39.65 -1.33
CA ASN A 329 20.95 38.87 -0.17
C ASN A 329 20.79 39.67 1.14
N GLN A 330 19.55 40.01 1.48
CA GLN A 330 19.16 40.75 2.68
C GLN A 330 17.95 40.07 3.31
N GLU A 331 18.04 39.74 4.60
CA GLU A 331 17.01 38.97 5.30
C GLU A 331 15.62 39.59 5.21
N ASP A 332 15.50 40.91 5.42
CA ASP A 332 14.21 41.62 5.35
C ASP A 332 13.62 41.64 3.94
N TYR A 333 14.47 41.71 2.91
CA TYR A 333 14.04 41.61 1.52
C TYR A 333 13.43 40.23 1.24
N ILE A 334 14.14 39.16 1.62
CA ILE A 334 13.71 37.77 1.42
C ILE A 334 12.42 37.49 2.20
N LYS A 335 12.32 37.94 3.46
CA LYS A 335 11.08 37.87 4.25
C LYS A 335 9.91 38.55 3.54
N GLY A 336 10.14 39.75 3.00
CA GLY A 336 9.14 40.47 2.21
C GLY A 336 8.65 39.67 1.00
N LYS A 337 9.57 39.00 0.29
CA LYS A 337 9.26 38.14 -0.85
C LYS A 337 8.54 36.85 -0.47
N LEU A 338 8.86 36.23 0.66
CA LEU A 338 8.10 35.09 1.19
C LEU A 338 6.66 35.48 1.55
N ILE A 339 6.46 36.66 2.15
CA ILE A 339 5.11 37.18 2.43
C ILE A 339 4.34 37.42 1.14
N GLU A 340 4.98 37.96 0.10
CA GLU A 340 4.41 38.13 -1.23
C GLU A 340 3.97 36.79 -1.84
N LEU A 341 4.85 35.78 -1.81
CA LEU A 341 4.57 34.42 -2.29
C LEU A 341 3.34 33.83 -1.59
N PHE A 342 3.28 33.88 -0.26
CA PHE A 342 2.14 33.33 0.48
C PHE A 342 0.84 34.11 0.24
N ARG A 343 0.90 35.43 0.00
CA ARG A 343 -0.27 36.21 -0.40
C ARG A 343 -0.78 35.81 -1.78
N LEU A 344 0.12 35.58 -2.74
CA LEU A 344 -0.24 35.11 -4.07
C LEU A 344 -0.84 33.70 -4.02
N ALA A 345 -0.22 32.77 -3.29
CA ALA A 345 -0.78 31.44 -3.07
C ALA A 345 -2.19 31.50 -2.48
N ARG A 346 -2.42 32.39 -1.50
CA ARG A 346 -3.76 32.59 -0.89
C ARG A 346 -4.80 33.14 -1.86
N ARG A 347 -4.38 33.99 -2.80
CA ARG A 347 -5.28 34.64 -3.76
C ARG A 347 -5.59 33.72 -4.95
N ASN A 348 -4.58 33.03 -5.45
CA ASN A 348 -4.63 32.29 -6.71
C ASN A 348 -4.80 30.78 -6.52
N GLY A 349 -4.77 30.29 -5.28
CA GLY A 349 -4.75 28.87 -4.94
C GLY A 349 -3.36 28.22 -5.05
N VAL A 350 -2.49 28.74 -5.90
CA VAL A 350 -1.09 28.30 -6.04
C VAL A 350 -0.14 29.47 -6.26
N ALA A 351 1.10 29.35 -5.80
CA ALA A 351 2.20 30.20 -6.22
C ALA A 351 3.53 29.42 -6.16
N VAL A 352 4.50 29.84 -6.95
CA VAL A 352 5.85 29.28 -7.09
C VAL A 352 6.86 30.40 -6.95
#